data_AF-A0A0J1FL08-F1
#
_entry.id   AF-A0A0J1FL08-F1
#
_cell.length_a   1.000
_cell.length_b   1.000
_cell.length_c   1.000
_cell.angle_alpha   90.00
_cell.angle_beta   90.00
_cell.angle_gamma   90.00
#
_symmetry.space_group_name_H-M   'P 1'
#
loop_
_entity.id
_entity.type
_entity.pdbx_description
1 polymer ?
#
loop_
_entity_poly.entity_id
_entity_poly.type
_entity_poly.pdbx_seq_one_letter_code
_entity_poly.pdbx_strand_id
1 'polypeptide(L)'
;MEEKQKVLEVLTSEVVGYLRKLSYSESRISQYRSAWLRVAAFMEENDLTHYSAIVGEAFIYHLIGDRKYDNLDRWEKAIIQCANTLTEFLETGAVKFRRCKKFRDLQGTVGQTMRDYITYKKSYGISDITVDGYKLCFQHFLSYLEDNDIHDVCSINLNCTRFKRHSELR
;
A
#
# COMPACT_ATOMS: atom_id res chain seq x y z
N MET A 1 -0.50 13.01 -29.89
CA MET A 1 -1.12 12.65 -28.60
C MET A 1 -0.93 13.87 -27.72
N GLU A 2 -2.01 14.47 -27.23
CA GLU A 2 -1.94 15.70 -26.45
C GLU A 2 -1.30 15.40 -25.09
N GLU A 3 -0.26 16.15 -24.73
CA GLU A 3 0.44 15.96 -23.46
C GLU A 3 -0.47 16.39 -22.31
N LYS A 4 -0.78 15.46 -21.41
CA LYS A 4 -1.56 15.80 -20.22
C LYS A 4 -0.68 16.61 -19.27
N GLN A 5 -1.19 17.76 -18.86
CA GLN A 5 -0.54 18.64 -17.91
C GLN A 5 -1.54 19.18 -16.89
N LYS A 6 -1.05 19.49 -15.69
CA LYS A 6 -1.91 19.95 -14.60
C LYS A 6 -1.12 20.75 -13.57
N VAL A 7 -1.76 21.72 -12.93
CA VAL A 7 -1.19 22.39 -11.75
C VAL A 7 -0.89 21.33 -10.68
N LEU A 8 0.35 21.31 -10.18
CA LEU A 8 0.86 20.26 -9.29
C LEU A 8 0.01 20.11 -8.03
N GLU A 9 -0.45 21.21 -7.45
CA GLU A 9 -1.30 21.22 -6.25
C GLU A 9 -2.64 20.52 -6.47
N VAL A 10 -3.25 20.74 -7.65
CA VAL A 10 -4.50 20.08 -8.02
C VAL A 10 -4.26 18.59 -8.24
N LEU A 11 -3.18 18.23 -8.95
CA LEU A 11 -2.83 16.83 -9.20
C LEU A 11 -2.54 16.07 -7.90
N THR A 12 -1.71 16.64 -7.01
CA THR A 12 -1.38 16.01 -5.72
C THR A 12 -2.62 15.85 -4.83
N SER A 13 -3.54 16.83 -4.83
CA SER A 13 -4.82 16.74 -4.11
C SER A 13 -5.68 15.57 -4.61
N GLU A 14 -5.82 15.41 -5.93
CA GLU A 14 -6.57 14.32 -6.53
C GLU A 14 -5.94 12.95 -6.25
N VAL A 15 -4.61 12.85 -6.34
CA VAL A 15 -3.89 11.61 -6.00
C VAL A 15 -4.08 11.27 -4.53
N VAL A 16 -4.03 12.24 -3.61
CA VAL A 16 -4.35 11.99 -2.19
C VAL A 16 -5.78 11.48 -2.03
N GLY A 17 -6.75 12.11 -2.70
CA GLY A 17 -8.14 11.64 -2.69
C GLY A 17 -8.26 10.20 -3.18
N TYR A 18 -7.55 9.85 -4.25
CA TYR A 18 -7.49 8.50 -4.79
C TYR A 18 -6.84 7.51 -3.81
N LEU A 19 -5.67 7.83 -3.25
CA LEU A 19 -4.98 6.99 -2.26
C LEU A 19 -5.81 6.75 -0.99
N ARG A 20 -6.58 7.75 -0.54
CA ARG A 20 -7.52 7.61 0.59
C ARG A 20 -8.68 6.68 0.26
N LYS A 21 -9.26 6.77 -0.94
CA LYS A 21 -10.29 5.80 -1.41
C LYS A 21 -9.76 4.37 -1.38
N LEU A 22 -8.47 4.21 -1.62
CA LEU A 22 -7.76 2.93 -1.53
C LEU A 22 -7.30 2.58 -0.11
N SER A 23 -7.74 3.33 0.92
CA SER A 23 -7.42 3.17 2.34
C SER A 23 -5.91 3.16 2.66
N TYR A 24 -5.11 3.94 1.94
CA TYR A 24 -3.71 4.14 2.33
C TYR A 24 -3.65 4.83 3.68
N SER A 25 -2.68 4.45 4.53
CA SER A 25 -2.50 5.10 5.82
C SER A 25 -2.04 6.54 5.65
N GLU A 26 -2.43 7.43 6.58
CA GLU A 26 -1.99 8.83 6.55
C GLU A 26 -0.46 8.94 6.67
N SER A 27 0.21 8.01 7.35
CA SER A 27 1.68 7.93 7.37
C SER A 27 2.24 7.70 5.96
N ARG A 28 1.63 6.80 5.17
CA ARG A 28 2.05 6.58 3.79
C ARG A 28 1.76 7.80 2.92
N ILE A 29 0.59 8.42 3.07
CA ILE A 29 0.22 9.64 2.36
C ILE A 29 1.18 10.80 2.70
N SER A 30 1.60 10.91 3.95
CA SER A 30 2.60 11.89 4.39
C SER A 30 3.94 11.68 3.67
N GLN A 31 4.40 10.44 3.49
CA GLN A 31 5.60 10.16 2.69
C GLN A 31 5.46 10.60 1.23
N TYR A 32 4.30 10.37 0.61
CA TYR A 32 4.01 10.88 -0.74
C TYR A 32 4.10 12.40 -0.78
N ARG A 33 3.46 13.10 0.17
CA ARG A 33 3.52 14.57 0.27
C ARG A 33 4.96 15.08 0.41
N SER A 34 5.76 14.48 1.30
CA SER A 34 7.17 14.86 1.47
C SER A 34 7.99 14.67 0.20
N ALA A 35 7.72 13.61 -0.56
CA ALA A 35 8.37 13.41 -1.86
C ALA A 35 7.94 14.47 -2.89
N TRP A 36 6.65 14.81 -2.94
CA TRP A 36 6.13 15.79 -3.89
C TRP A 36 6.53 17.23 -3.58
N LEU A 37 6.90 17.56 -2.34
CA LEU A 37 7.56 18.84 -2.03
C LEU A 37 8.89 19.00 -2.78
N ARG A 38 9.63 17.91 -3.03
CA ARG A 38 10.84 17.96 -3.85
C ARG A 38 10.54 18.17 -5.33
N VAL A 39 9.42 17.61 -5.81
CA VAL A 39 8.93 17.87 -7.17
C VAL A 39 8.52 19.34 -7.31
N ALA A 40 7.84 19.90 -6.31
CA ALA A 40 7.44 21.30 -6.29
C ALA A 40 8.67 22.23 -6.32
N ALA A 41 9.67 21.97 -5.47
CA ALA A 41 10.92 22.74 -5.45
C ALA A 41 11.64 22.69 -6.81
N PHE A 42 11.76 21.50 -7.41
CA PHE A 42 12.33 21.36 -8.75
C PHE A 42 11.56 22.17 -9.81
N MET A 43 10.23 22.16 -9.76
CA MET A 43 9.41 22.95 -10.68
C MET A 43 9.61 24.45 -10.48
N GLU A 44 9.66 24.91 -9.23
CA GLU A 44 9.91 26.31 -8.89
C GLU A 44 11.30 26.77 -9.38
N GLU A 45 12.34 25.96 -9.15
CA GLU A 45 13.72 26.24 -9.60
C GLU A 45 13.86 26.32 -11.13
N ASN A 46 12.90 25.76 -11.88
CA ASN A 46 12.92 25.72 -13.35
C ASN A 46 11.77 26.53 -13.98
N ASP A 47 11.10 27.40 -13.21
CA ASP A 47 9.98 28.24 -13.67
C ASP A 47 8.82 27.45 -14.33
N LEU A 48 8.57 26.23 -13.84
CA LEU A 48 7.56 25.32 -14.38
C LEU A 48 6.22 25.48 -13.64
N THR A 49 5.20 25.93 -14.37
CA THR A 49 3.86 26.18 -13.80
C THR A 49 2.95 24.94 -13.79
N HIS A 50 3.17 24.00 -14.72
CA HIS A 50 2.35 22.82 -14.89
C HIS A 50 3.21 21.56 -14.80
N TYR A 51 2.71 20.56 -14.09
CA TYR A 51 3.30 19.24 -14.06
C TYR A 51 2.82 18.44 -15.27
N SER A 52 3.75 17.77 -15.95
CA SER A 52 3.49 16.84 -17.04
C SER A 52 4.37 15.60 -16.92
N ALA A 53 4.20 14.62 -17.82
CA ALA A 53 5.07 13.46 -17.87
C ALA A 53 6.55 13.85 -18.11
N ILE A 54 6.79 14.84 -18.98
CA ILE A 54 8.14 15.37 -19.25
C ILE A 54 8.75 15.99 -17.99
N VAL A 55 7.98 16.77 -17.23
CA VAL A 55 8.46 17.35 -15.96
C VAL A 55 8.79 16.26 -14.95
N GLY A 56 7.97 15.22 -14.86
CA GLY A 56 8.23 14.07 -14.00
C GLY A 56 9.51 13.32 -14.36
N GLU A 57 9.75 13.11 -15.65
CA GLU A 57 10.97 12.49 -16.16
C GLU A 57 12.21 13.37 -15.90
N ALA A 58 12.13 14.67 -16.19
CA ALA A 58 13.20 15.63 -15.94
C ALA A 58 13.59 15.69 -14.46
N PHE A 59 12.59 15.70 -13.56
CA PHE A 59 12.82 15.62 -12.12
C PHE A 59 13.57 14.34 -11.72
N ILE A 60 13.19 13.19 -12.27
CA ILE A 60 13.85 11.91 -11.97
C ILE A 60 15.31 11.94 -12.42
N TYR A 61 15.60 12.43 -13.63
CA TYR A 61 16.98 12.57 -14.10
C TYR A 61 17.78 13.56 -13.24
N HIS A 62 17.17 14.69 -12.86
CA HIS A 62 17.81 15.66 -11.96
C HIS A 62 18.15 15.02 -10.60
N LEU A 63 17.24 14.24 -10.01
CA LEU A 63 17.47 13.55 -8.74
C LEU A 63 18.56 12.47 -8.83
N ILE A 64 18.61 11.74 -9.95
CA ILE A 64 19.64 10.71 -10.19
C ILE A 64 21.02 11.36 -10.38
N GLY A 65 21.08 12.44 -11.16
CA GLY A 65 22.32 13.09 -11.57
C GLY A 65 23.22 12.12 -12.35
N ASP A 66 24.52 12.13 -12.05
CA ASP A 66 25.51 11.25 -12.70
C ASP A 66 25.56 9.83 -12.11
N ARG A 67 24.68 9.52 -11.14
CA ARG A 67 24.70 8.23 -10.44
C ARG A 67 23.89 7.19 -11.20
N LYS A 68 24.17 5.91 -10.92
CA LYS A 68 23.27 4.81 -11.34
C LYS A 68 22.12 4.67 -10.36
N TYR A 69 20.95 4.26 -10.85
CA TYR A 69 19.76 4.00 -10.01
C TYR A 69 20.06 3.07 -8.83
N ASP A 70 20.89 2.04 -9.06
CA ASP A 70 21.23 1.06 -8.01
C ASP A 70 21.97 1.68 -6.83
N ASN A 71 22.73 2.76 -7.08
CA ASN A 71 23.51 3.49 -6.09
C ASN A 71 22.70 4.52 -5.30
N LEU A 72 21.42 4.71 -5.65
CA LEU A 72 20.53 5.58 -4.89
C LEU A 72 20.15 4.94 -3.56
N ASP A 73 19.99 5.78 -2.55
CA ASP A 73 19.49 5.32 -1.27
C ASP A 73 18.01 4.92 -1.33
N ARG A 74 17.52 4.31 -0.26
CA ARG A 74 16.14 3.82 -0.17
C ARG A 74 15.11 4.95 -0.28
N TRP A 75 15.42 6.13 0.24
CA TRP A 75 14.54 7.28 0.25
C TRP A 75 14.48 7.94 -1.13
N GLU A 76 15.60 8.09 -1.82
CA GLU A 76 15.67 8.57 -3.21
C GLU A 76 14.87 7.68 -4.15
N LYS A 77 15.02 6.35 -4.03
CA LYS A 77 14.19 5.38 -4.76
C LYS A 77 12.70 5.54 -4.43
N ALA A 78 12.36 5.84 -3.18
CA ALA A 78 10.98 6.10 -2.77
C ALA A 78 10.43 7.41 -3.37
N ILE A 79 11.23 8.47 -3.46
CA ILE A 79 10.86 9.73 -4.10
C ILE A 79 10.57 9.51 -5.59
N ILE A 80 11.45 8.80 -6.30
CA ILE A 80 11.23 8.44 -7.71
C ILE A 80 9.92 7.66 -7.87
N GLN A 81 9.63 6.72 -6.97
CA GLN A 81 8.38 5.98 -7.00
C GLN A 81 7.15 6.88 -6.77
N CYS A 82 7.25 7.88 -5.89
CA CYS A 82 6.17 8.83 -5.63
C CYS A 82 5.95 9.80 -6.80
N ALA A 83 7.02 10.22 -7.49
CA ALA A 83 6.94 11.02 -8.71
C ALA A 83 6.28 10.24 -9.85
N ASN A 84 6.70 8.99 -10.08
CA ASN A 84 6.07 8.11 -11.07
C ASN A 84 4.56 7.91 -10.81
N THR A 85 4.13 7.90 -9.55
CA THR A 85 2.70 7.84 -9.21
C THR A 85 1.92 9.07 -9.67
N LEU A 86 2.51 10.27 -9.67
CA LEU A 86 1.88 11.46 -10.24
C LEU A 86 1.69 11.33 -11.74
N THR A 87 2.76 10.96 -12.46
CA THR A 87 2.73 10.74 -13.92
C THR A 87 1.69 9.69 -14.29
N GLU A 88 1.70 8.55 -13.61
CA GLU A 88 0.78 7.45 -13.90
C GLU A 88 -0.68 7.87 -13.66
N PHE A 89 -0.96 8.58 -12.57
CA PHE A 89 -2.30 9.06 -12.29
C PHE A 89 -2.75 10.14 -13.29
N LEU A 90 -1.86 11.05 -13.67
CA LEU A 90 -2.14 12.07 -14.69
C LEU A 90 -2.50 11.41 -16.04
N GLU A 91 -1.76 10.38 -16.43
CA GLU A 91 -1.95 9.67 -17.70
C GLU A 91 -3.20 8.79 -17.71
N THR A 92 -3.47 8.08 -16.62
CA THR A 92 -4.46 6.98 -16.62
C THR A 92 -5.68 7.23 -15.72
N GLY A 93 -5.62 8.23 -14.83
CA GLY A 93 -6.63 8.44 -13.78
C GLY A 93 -6.58 7.41 -12.65
N ALA A 94 -5.57 6.54 -12.64
CA ALA A 94 -5.38 5.48 -11.65
C ALA A 94 -3.89 5.27 -11.37
N VAL A 95 -3.57 4.50 -10.33
CA VAL A 95 -2.19 4.12 -10.01
C VAL A 95 -2.12 2.61 -10.01
N LYS A 96 -1.31 1.99 -10.88
CA LYS A 96 -1.15 0.53 -10.89
C LYS A 96 -0.40 0.11 -9.64
N PHE A 97 -1.02 -0.78 -8.88
CA PHE A 97 -0.43 -1.35 -7.70
C PHE A 97 0.74 -2.27 -8.04
N ARG A 98 1.97 -1.84 -7.71
CA ARG A 98 3.15 -2.74 -7.76
C ARG A 98 3.14 -3.79 -6.64
N ARG A 99 2.36 -3.56 -5.58
CA ARG A 99 1.98 -4.57 -4.59
C ARG A 99 0.47 -4.52 -4.51
N CYS A 100 -0.23 -5.51 -5.07
CA CYS A 100 -1.67 -5.64 -4.87
C CYS A 100 -1.96 -5.43 -3.39
N LYS A 101 -2.74 -4.40 -3.07
CA LYS A 101 -3.38 -4.35 -1.77
C LYS A 101 -4.29 -5.56 -1.78
N LYS A 102 -3.87 -6.66 -1.15
CA LYS A 102 -4.75 -7.81 -0.99
C LYS A 102 -5.93 -7.29 -0.18
N PHE A 103 -7.06 -7.10 -0.83
CA PHE A 103 -8.33 -6.92 -0.14
C PHE A 103 -8.49 -8.16 0.73
N ARG A 104 -8.35 -7.97 2.04
CA ARG A 104 -8.42 -9.06 3.00
C ARG A 104 -9.86 -9.20 3.42
N ASP A 105 -10.63 -9.74 2.51
CA ASP A 105 -12.03 -10.01 2.73
C ASP A 105 -12.14 -11.27 3.59
N LEU A 106 -12.41 -11.05 4.89
CA LEU A 106 -12.63 -12.11 5.87
C LEU A 106 -14.06 -12.64 5.73
N GLN A 107 -14.36 -13.36 4.65
CA GLN A 107 -15.72 -13.83 4.35
C GLN A 107 -16.12 -15.09 5.13
N GLY A 108 -17.39 -15.47 5.03
CA GLY A 108 -17.95 -16.59 5.77
C GLY A 108 -18.24 -16.30 7.24
N THR A 109 -18.82 -17.29 7.91
CA THR A 109 -19.19 -17.27 9.34
C THR A 109 -17.98 -17.06 10.25
N VAL A 110 -16.89 -17.80 10.02
CA VAL A 110 -15.63 -17.63 10.76
C VAL A 110 -15.02 -16.25 10.51
N GLY A 111 -15.01 -15.81 9.25
CA GLY A 111 -14.53 -14.48 8.89
C GLY A 111 -15.35 -13.35 9.52
N GLN A 112 -16.66 -13.53 9.67
CA GLN A 112 -17.51 -12.59 10.42
C GLN A 112 -17.07 -12.47 11.88
N THR A 113 -16.85 -13.59 12.58
CA THR A 113 -16.34 -13.56 13.96
C THR A 113 -14.99 -12.84 14.08
N MET A 114 -14.10 -13.03 13.10
CA MET A 114 -12.82 -12.32 13.03
C MET A 114 -13.01 -10.81 12.82
N ARG A 115 -13.96 -10.39 11.98
CA ARG A 115 -14.32 -8.97 11.79
C ARG A 115 -14.89 -8.37 13.07
N ASP A 116 -15.73 -9.11 13.79
CA ASP A 116 -16.33 -8.67 15.05
C ASP A 116 -15.23 -8.48 16.12
N TYR A 117 -14.25 -9.38 16.18
CA TYR A 117 -13.08 -9.22 17.05
C TYR A 117 -12.26 -7.97 16.71
N ILE A 118 -12.00 -7.71 15.43
CA ILE A 118 -11.27 -6.50 15.01
C ILE A 118 -12.04 -5.24 15.42
N THR A 119 -13.37 -5.25 15.24
CA THR A 119 -14.26 -4.14 15.62
C THR A 119 -14.24 -3.92 17.13
N TYR A 120 -14.34 -5.00 17.90
CA TYR A 120 -14.18 -4.99 19.35
C TYR A 120 -12.83 -4.41 19.76
N LYS A 121 -11.71 -4.83 19.15
CA LYS A 121 -10.40 -4.24 19.48
C LYS A 121 -10.28 -2.78 19.06
N LYS A 122 -10.89 -2.37 17.95
CA LYS A 122 -10.91 -0.99 17.49
C LYS A 122 -11.62 -0.06 18.48
N SER A 123 -12.64 -0.54 19.20
CA SER A 123 -13.28 0.26 20.26
C SER A 123 -12.36 0.58 21.45
N TYR A 124 -11.27 -0.18 21.64
CA TYR A 124 -10.21 0.12 22.62
C TYR A 124 -9.09 1.00 22.07
N GLY A 125 -9.26 1.61 20.88
CA GLY A 125 -8.33 2.62 20.36
C GLY A 125 -7.05 2.06 19.75
N ILE A 126 -7.04 0.81 19.29
CA ILE A 126 -5.88 0.28 18.54
C ILE A 126 -5.68 1.06 17.23
N SER A 127 -4.42 1.22 16.82
CA SER A 127 -4.07 1.94 15.60
C SER A 127 -4.57 1.22 14.34
N ASP A 128 -4.77 1.96 13.25
CA ASP A 128 -5.13 1.35 11.96
C ASP A 128 -4.04 0.40 11.43
N ILE A 129 -2.77 0.63 11.79
CA ILE A 129 -1.67 -0.30 11.47
C ILE A 129 -1.86 -1.64 12.18
N THR A 130 -2.28 -1.61 13.44
CA THR A 130 -2.60 -2.81 14.23
C THR A 130 -3.82 -3.53 13.67
N VAL A 131 -4.85 -2.80 13.25
CA VAL A 131 -6.02 -3.36 12.56
C VAL A 131 -5.63 -4.09 11.28
N ASP A 132 -4.79 -3.48 10.45
CA ASP A 132 -4.31 -4.09 9.20
C ASP A 132 -3.44 -5.33 9.47
N GLY A 133 -2.67 -5.33 10.56
CA GLY A 133 -1.95 -6.50 11.06
C GLY A 133 -2.90 -7.65 11.43
N TYR A 134 -3.98 -7.38 12.17
CA TYR A 134 -4.98 -8.41 12.50
C TYR A 134 -5.65 -8.97 11.24
N LYS A 135 -6.04 -8.12 10.29
CA LYS A 135 -6.61 -8.59 9.02
C LYS A 135 -5.65 -9.51 8.27
N LEU A 136 -4.34 -9.23 8.29
CA LEU A 136 -3.32 -10.08 7.66
C LEU A 136 -3.26 -11.46 8.31
N CYS A 137 -3.12 -11.50 9.64
CA CYS A 137 -3.04 -12.76 10.38
C CYS A 137 -4.31 -13.59 10.22
N PHE A 138 -5.48 -12.95 10.34
CA PHE A 138 -6.77 -13.61 10.18
C PHE A 138 -7.03 -14.10 8.76
N GLN A 139 -6.55 -13.40 7.74
CA GLN A 139 -6.63 -13.91 6.38
C GLN A 139 -5.85 -15.23 6.23
N HIS A 140 -4.60 -15.27 6.72
CA HIS A 140 -3.80 -16.49 6.64
C HIS A 140 -4.44 -17.65 7.41
N PHE A 141 -5.00 -17.36 8.59
CA PHE A 141 -5.65 -18.38 9.39
C PHE A 141 -6.97 -18.84 8.76
N LEU A 142 -7.78 -17.92 8.24
CA LEU A 142 -9.02 -18.25 7.54
C LEU A 142 -8.75 -19.13 6.32
N SER A 143 -7.73 -18.81 5.51
CA SER A 143 -7.34 -19.66 4.37
C SER A 143 -6.95 -21.08 4.82
N TYR A 144 -6.20 -21.22 5.93
CA TYR A 144 -5.91 -22.53 6.50
C TYR A 144 -7.19 -23.27 6.91
N LEU A 145 -8.15 -22.59 7.54
CA LEU A 145 -9.40 -23.19 7.96
C LEU A 145 -10.24 -23.64 6.77
N GLU A 146 -10.35 -22.80 5.73
CA GLU A 146 -11.03 -23.12 4.47
C GLU A 146 -10.39 -24.32 3.76
N ASP A 147 -9.06 -24.37 3.71
CA ASP A 147 -8.30 -25.49 3.13
C ASP A 147 -8.51 -26.82 3.88
N ASN A 148 -8.95 -26.76 5.15
CA ASN A 148 -9.25 -27.91 5.99
C ASN A 148 -10.77 -28.13 6.18
N ASP A 149 -11.61 -27.46 5.40
CA ASP A 149 -13.08 -27.54 5.44
C ASP A 149 -13.69 -27.16 6.81
N ILE A 150 -13.04 -26.23 7.52
CA ILE A 150 -13.49 -25.70 8.81
C ILE A 150 -14.20 -24.37 8.60
N HIS A 151 -15.54 -24.40 8.56
CA HIS A 151 -16.38 -23.21 8.34
C HIS A 151 -17.12 -22.72 9.59
N ASP A 152 -16.89 -23.32 10.75
CA ASP A 152 -17.50 -22.92 12.01
C ASP A 152 -16.42 -22.78 13.09
N VAL A 153 -16.48 -21.69 13.86
CA VAL A 153 -15.57 -21.43 14.98
C VAL A 153 -15.66 -22.53 16.04
N CYS A 154 -16.84 -23.11 16.24
CA CYS A 154 -17.06 -24.26 17.13
C CYS A 154 -16.35 -25.53 16.66
N SER A 155 -16.04 -25.62 15.36
CA SER A 155 -15.32 -26.75 14.77
C SER A 155 -13.80 -26.62 14.88
N ILE A 156 -13.29 -25.48 15.38
CA ILE A 156 -11.87 -25.28 15.67
C ILE A 156 -11.53 -26.05 16.94
N ASN A 157 -11.32 -27.36 16.79
CA ASN A 157 -11.00 -28.26 17.89
C ASN A 157 -9.49 -28.18 18.22
N LEU A 158 -9.12 -28.28 19.50
CA LEU A 158 -7.74 -28.15 20.02
C LEU A 158 -6.72 -29.19 19.48
N ASN A 159 -7.17 -30.14 18.65
CA ASN A 159 -6.33 -31.21 18.10
C ASN A 159 -5.36 -30.80 16.97
N CYS A 160 -5.38 -29.54 16.50
CA CYS A 160 -4.40 -29.04 15.53
C CYS A 160 -2.96 -28.92 16.08
N THR A 161 -2.68 -29.28 17.35
CA THR A 161 -1.32 -29.27 17.94
C THR A 161 -0.65 -30.64 17.99
N ARG A 162 -1.25 -31.72 17.46
CA ARG A 162 -0.60 -33.04 17.46
C ARG A 162 0.36 -33.17 16.28
N PHE A 163 1.53 -32.55 16.43
CA PHE A 163 2.76 -32.93 15.72
C PHE A 163 2.89 -34.46 15.77
N LYS A 164 2.81 -35.12 14.61
CA LYS A 164 3.23 -36.52 14.46
C LYS A 164 4.71 -36.58 14.87
N ARG A 165 4.99 -37.04 16.09
CA ARG A 165 6.32 -37.60 16.39
C ARG A 165 6.42 -38.93 15.64
N HIS A 166 7.05 -38.88 14.46
CA HIS A 166 7.70 -40.06 13.91
C HIS A 166 8.94 -40.34 14.75
N SER A 167 8.80 -41.29 15.68
CA SER A 167 9.87 -41.97 16.43
C SER A 167 9.21 -43.21 17.02
N GLU A 168 9.52 -44.46 16.72
CA GLU A 168 10.69 -45.07 16.08
C GLU A 168 10.24 -46.38 15.41
N LEU A 169 10.89 -46.70 14.30
CA LEU A 169 11.05 -48.08 13.84
C LEU A 169 11.93 -48.82 14.86
N ARG A 170 11.39 -49.86 15.48
CA ARG A 170 12.07 -51.15 15.73
C ARG A 170 11.08 -52.16 16.31
#